data_AF-A0A934X4W0-F1
#
_entry.id   AF-A0A934X4W0-F1
#
_cell.length_a   1.000
_cell.length_b   1.000
_cell.length_c   1.000
_cell.angle_alpha   90.00
_cell.angle_beta   90.00
_cell.angle_gamma   90.00
#
_symmetry.space_group_name_H-M   'P 1'
#
loop_
_entity.id
_entity.type
_entity.pdbx_description
1 polymer ?
#
loop_
_entity_poly.entity_id
_entity_poly.type
_entity_poly.pdbx_seq_one_letter_code
_entity_poly.pdbx_strand_id
1 'polypeptide(L)'
;MTTSAQASSLRHPPSFGVRLHQAMRAHGPLCAGVDPHRGLMQAWGLDYTVAGLERFAMTCAEAFAGRVAAVKPQSAFFEVFGSAGVAVLERLVADLRAAGTLVILDVKRGDIGTTMDAYAEAFLGKDAPEPPDAITLSPYLGYGSLRPAIDLAHATGRGVFVLALTSNPEGADVQHAVLHGQSVAGHVVAGATADNADAVARGELGSVGLVVGATVGDAVDRLGLDLAGMGGPFLAPGVGAQGGTVESLRRVFGTALPHVLAASSREVLSAGPSVAALATRAQDTAAALAEALAS
;
A
#
# COMPACT_ATOMS: atom_id res chain seq x y z
N MET A 1 6.89 29.40 45.76
CA MET A 1 6.08 28.39 45.07
C MET A 1 6.25 28.61 43.58
N THR A 2 7.19 27.87 42.98
CA THR A 2 7.53 27.93 41.56
C THR A 2 6.69 26.92 40.80
N THR A 3 5.65 27.37 40.11
CA THR A 3 4.88 26.55 39.17
C THR A 3 5.60 26.53 37.83
N SER A 4 6.29 25.42 37.57
CA SER A 4 6.82 25.05 36.25
C SER A 4 5.65 24.74 35.32
N ALA A 5 5.41 25.59 34.33
CA ALA A 5 4.55 25.28 33.19
C ALA A 5 5.28 24.24 32.31
N GLN A 6 4.84 22.99 32.34
CA GLN A 6 5.21 22.02 31.31
C GLN A 6 4.53 22.43 30.01
N ALA A 7 5.32 22.91 29.05
CA ALA A 7 4.90 23.03 27.66
C ALA A 7 4.53 21.63 27.15
N SER A 8 3.24 21.43 26.88
CA SER A 8 2.77 20.30 26.08
C SER A 8 3.41 20.40 24.71
N SER A 9 4.44 19.58 24.45
CA SER A 9 4.94 19.41 23.10
C SER A 9 3.83 18.75 22.29
N LEU A 10 3.30 19.46 21.30
CA LEU A 10 2.44 18.90 20.28
C LEU A 10 3.24 17.80 19.57
N ARG A 11 3.08 16.56 20.02
CA ARG A 11 3.72 15.41 19.37
C ARG A 11 3.17 15.35 17.95
N HIS A 12 4.04 15.53 16.97
CA HIS A 12 3.67 15.23 15.60
C HIS A 12 3.21 13.77 15.56
N PRO A 13 2.11 13.46 14.86
CA PRO A 13 1.68 12.07 14.71
C PRO A 13 2.84 11.25 14.11
N PRO A 14 3.01 9.98 14.53
CA PRO A 14 4.07 9.13 14.01
C PRO A 14 3.99 9.02 12.48
N SER A 15 5.15 8.89 11.83
CA SER A 15 5.26 8.72 10.39
C SER A 15 4.49 7.49 9.90
N PHE A 16 4.14 7.45 8.61
CA PHE A 16 3.44 6.31 8.02
C PHE A 16 4.19 5.00 8.23
N GLY A 17 5.51 4.99 8.01
CA GLY A 17 6.33 3.78 8.22
C GLY A 17 6.24 3.23 9.64
N VAL A 18 6.31 4.11 10.66
CA VAL A 18 6.16 3.71 12.07
C VAL A 18 4.76 3.16 12.34
N ARG A 19 3.70 3.84 11.86
CA ARG A 19 2.31 3.40 12.03
C ARG A 19 2.06 2.06 11.34
N LEU A 20 2.58 1.88 10.13
CA LEU A 20 2.46 0.63 9.38
C LEU A 20 3.18 -0.52 10.08
N HIS A 21 4.41 -0.30 10.55
CA HIS A 21 5.15 -1.31 11.29
C HIS A 21 4.41 -1.75 12.56
N GLN A 22 3.81 -0.80 13.28
CA GLN A 22 2.95 -1.11 14.44
C GLN A 22 1.69 -1.89 14.03
N ALA A 23 1.00 -1.48 12.97
CA ALA A 23 -0.20 -2.15 12.48
C ALA A 23 0.10 -3.59 12.04
N MET A 24 1.21 -3.83 11.33
CA MET A 24 1.65 -5.18 10.93
C MET A 24 1.93 -6.08 12.13
N ARG A 25 2.50 -5.54 13.22
CA ARG A 25 2.72 -6.29 14.46
C ARG A 25 1.44 -6.59 15.22
N ALA A 26 0.47 -5.67 15.20
CA ALA A 26 -0.78 -5.81 15.92
C ALA A 26 -1.80 -6.69 15.20
N HIS A 27 -1.85 -6.62 13.87
CA HIS A 27 -2.92 -7.20 13.05
C HIS A 27 -2.41 -8.18 11.98
N GLY A 28 -1.11 -8.48 11.97
CA GLY A 28 -0.46 -9.31 10.96
C GLY A 28 -0.15 -8.54 9.66
N PRO A 29 0.82 -8.99 8.84
CA PRO A 29 1.33 -8.28 7.68
C PRO A 29 0.43 -8.41 6.43
N LEU A 30 -0.88 -8.32 6.61
CA LEU A 30 -1.87 -8.37 5.54
C LEU A 30 -2.34 -6.96 5.15
N CYS A 31 -2.33 -6.71 3.85
CA CYS A 31 -3.07 -5.64 3.22
C CYS A 31 -4.26 -6.22 2.43
N ALA A 32 -5.47 -6.05 2.97
CA ALA A 32 -6.69 -6.57 2.33
C ALA A 32 -7.12 -5.67 1.17
N GLY A 33 -7.28 -6.24 -0.03
CA GLY A 33 -7.77 -5.50 -1.20
C GLY A 33 -9.27 -5.22 -1.15
N VAL A 34 -9.70 -4.11 -1.73
CA VAL A 34 -11.11 -3.83 -2.04
C VAL A 34 -11.21 -3.58 -3.53
N ASP A 35 -11.56 -4.64 -4.25
CA ASP A 35 -11.52 -4.68 -5.72
C ASP A 35 -12.90 -5.07 -6.31
N PRO A 36 -13.90 -4.16 -6.30
CA PRO A 36 -15.27 -4.42 -6.75
C PRO A 36 -15.39 -4.54 -8.28
N HIS A 37 -14.60 -5.40 -8.90
CA HIS A 37 -14.74 -5.70 -10.32
C HIS A 37 -16.02 -6.50 -10.59
N ARG A 38 -16.54 -6.38 -11.82
CA ARG A 38 -17.84 -6.94 -12.22
C ARG A 38 -18.08 -8.38 -11.76
N GLY A 39 -17.13 -9.27 -12.05
CA GLY A 39 -17.25 -10.69 -11.69
C GLY A 39 -17.37 -10.95 -10.19
N LEU A 40 -16.68 -10.17 -9.35
CA LEU A 40 -16.72 -10.35 -7.90
C LEU A 40 -18.00 -9.78 -7.29
N MET A 41 -18.46 -8.63 -7.80
CA MET A 41 -19.78 -8.10 -7.42
C MET A 41 -20.90 -9.08 -7.77
N GLN A 42 -20.85 -9.68 -8.96
CA GLN A 42 -21.80 -10.72 -9.37
C GLN A 42 -21.72 -11.97 -8.49
N ALA A 43 -20.51 -12.40 -8.12
CA ALA A 43 -20.33 -13.54 -7.20
C ALA A 43 -20.92 -13.26 -5.80
N TRP A 44 -20.96 -12.00 -5.39
CA TRP A 44 -21.61 -11.55 -4.14
C TRP A 44 -23.13 -11.35 -4.29
N GLY A 45 -23.69 -11.58 -5.49
CA GLY A 45 -25.11 -11.33 -5.78
C GLY A 45 -25.47 -9.85 -5.85
N LEU A 46 -24.50 -8.98 -6.16
CA LEU A 46 -24.68 -7.54 -6.29
C LEU A 46 -24.76 -7.12 -7.76
N ASP A 47 -25.70 -6.21 -8.06
CA ASP A 47 -25.79 -5.59 -9.37
C ASP A 47 -24.57 -4.69 -9.63
N TYR A 48 -24.11 -4.64 -10.88
CA TYR A 48 -23.00 -3.77 -11.28
C TYR A 48 -23.45 -2.31 -11.46
N THR A 49 -23.83 -1.69 -10.35
CA THR A 49 -24.34 -0.31 -10.22
C THR A 49 -23.63 0.39 -9.05
N VAL A 50 -23.83 1.71 -8.89
CA VAL A 50 -23.30 2.47 -7.74
C VAL A 50 -23.81 1.89 -6.41
N ALA A 51 -25.09 1.50 -6.33
CA ALA A 51 -25.64 0.91 -5.10
C ALA A 51 -24.99 -0.44 -4.76
N GLY A 52 -24.71 -1.26 -5.78
CA GLY A 52 -23.94 -2.50 -5.60
C GLY A 52 -22.51 -2.24 -5.17
N LEU A 53 -21.84 -1.24 -5.78
CA LEU A 53 -20.49 -0.82 -5.42
C LEU A 53 -20.43 -0.39 -3.95
N GLU A 54 -21.37 0.45 -3.54
CA GLU A 54 -21.49 0.92 -2.16
C GLU A 54 -21.71 -0.24 -1.20
N ARG A 55 -22.64 -1.14 -1.50
CA ARG A 55 -22.88 -2.33 -0.68
C ARG A 55 -21.62 -3.17 -0.52
N PHE A 56 -20.87 -3.38 -1.61
CA PHE A 56 -19.60 -4.11 -1.61
C PHE A 56 -18.57 -3.42 -0.71
N ALA A 57 -18.34 -2.12 -0.95
CA ALA A 57 -17.32 -1.34 -0.25
C ALA A 57 -17.60 -1.25 1.25
N MET A 58 -18.84 -0.98 1.66
CA MET A 58 -19.20 -0.85 3.08
C MET A 58 -19.17 -2.20 3.80
N THR A 59 -19.51 -3.29 3.11
CA THR A 59 -19.34 -4.66 3.66
C THR A 59 -17.86 -4.95 3.94
N CYS A 60 -16.96 -4.54 3.04
CA CYS A 60 -15.51 -4.65 3.26
C CYS A 60 -15.04 -3.76 4.41
N ALA A 61 -15.53 -2.51 4.48
CA ALA A 61 -15.21 -1.59 5.57
C ALA A 61 -15.57 -2.21 6.93
N GLU A 62 -16.79 -2.70 7.08
CA GLU A 62 -17.27 -3.35 8.30
C GLU A 62 -16.45 -4.59 8.66
N ALA A 63 -16.08 -5.42 7.66
CA ALA A 63 -15.31 -6.63 7.86
C ALA A 63 -13.85 -6.36 8.26
N PHE A 64 -13.21 -5.34 7.69
CA PHE A 64 -11.76 -5.11 7.84
C PHE A 64 -11.40 -4.08 8.91
N ALA A 65 -12.33 -3.19 9.27
CA ALA A 65 -12.14 -2.16 10.30
C ALA A 65 -11.55 -2.73 11.61
N GLY A 66 -10.33 -2.32 11.93
CA GLY A 66 -9.59 -2.68 13.15
C GLY A 66 -9.05 -4.11 13.18
N ARG A 67 -9.07 -4.84 12.05
CA ARG A 67 -8.73 -6.28 12.00
C ARG A 67 -7.54 -6.64 11.11
N VAL A 68 -7.11 -5.74 10.23
CA VAL A 68 -5.96 -5.94 9.32
C VAL A 68 -5.00 -4.76 9.41
N ALA A 69 -3.73 -4.96 9.05
CA ALA A 69 -2.75 -3.88 9.13
C ALA A 69 -3.06 -2.72 8.17
N ALA A 70 -3.54 -3.05 6.97
CA ALA A 70 -3.98 -2.06 6.00
C ALA A 70 -5.08 -2.59 5.08
N VAL A 71 -5.81 -1.67 4.45
CA VAL A 71 -6.75 -1.95 3.36
C VAL A 71 -6.31 -1.18 2.12
N LYS A 72 -6.42 -1.81 0.95
CA LYS A 72 -5.99 -1.23 -0.33
C LYS A 72 -7.11 -1.23 -1.37
N PRO A 73 -7.97 -0.20 -1.40
CA PRO A 73 -8.92 -0.03 -2.49
C PRO A 73 -8.19 0.25 -3.81
N GLN A 74 -8.61 -0.41 -4.89
CA GLN A 74 -8.15 -0.12 -6.24
C GLN A 74 -9.07 0.90 -6.90
N SER A 75 -8.57 2.13 -7.08
CA SER A 75 -9.35 3.29 -7.51
C SER A 75 -10.10 3.06 -8.81
N ALA A 76 -9.50 2.35 -9.78
CA ALA A 76 -10.10 2.08 -11.08
C ALA A 76 -11.50 1.43 -10.99
N PHE A 77 -11.75 0.55 -10.01
CA PHE A 77 -13.05 -0.10 -9.85
C PHE A 77 -14.14 0.81 -9.28
N PHE A 78 -13.76 1.95 -8.72
CA PHE A 78 -14.67 3.01 -8.29
C PHE A 78 -14.83 4.04 -9.42
N GLU A 79 -13.74 4.43 -10.08
CA GLU A 79 -13.72 5.42 -11.17
C GLU A 79 -14.62 5.05 -12.35
N VAL A 80 -14.81 3.76 -12.65
CA VAL A 80 -15.74 3.30 -13.71
C VAL A 80 -17.19 3.71 -13.49
N PHE A 81 -17.57 4.11 -12.28
CA PHE A 81 -18.89 4.64 -11.94
C PHE A 81 -18.92 6.19 -11.85
N GLY A 82 -17.87 6.86 -12.32
CA GLY A 82 -17.77 8.32 -12.32
C GLY A 82 -17.68 8.92 -10.92
N SER A 83 -18.13 10.18 -10.77
CA SER A 83 -18.06 10.90 -9.49
C SER A 83 -18.81 10.21 -8.36
N ALA A 84 -19.91 9.51 -8.66
CA ALA A 84 -20.65 8.74 -7.66
C ALA A 84 -19.82 7.55 -7.11
N GLY A 85 -19.01 6.91 -7.95
CA GLY A 85 -18.08 5.89 -7.49
C GLY A 85 -16.94 6.45 -6.64
N VAL A 86 -16.41 7.61 -7.03
CA VAL A 86 -15.39 8.33 -6.23
C VAL A 86 -15.94 8.71 -4.86
N ALA A 87 -17.19 9.18 -4.76
CA ALA A 87 -17.82 9.48 -3.47
C ALA A 87 -17.96 8.22 -2.56
N VAL A 88 -18.21 7.04 -3.14
CA VAL A 88 -18.20 5.77 -2.39
C VAL A 88 -16.79 5.43 -1.91
N LEU A 89 -15.77 5.69 -2.73
CA LEU A 89 -14.37 5.50 -2.35
C LEU A 89 -13.96 6.42 -1.18
N GLU A 90 -14.32 7.69 -1.22
CA GLU A 90 -14.06 8.65 -0.13
C GLU A 90 -14.67 8.16 1.19
N ARG A 91 -15.93 7.71 1.16
CA ARG A 91 -16.59 7.12 2.34
C ARG A 91 -15.91 5.86 2.86
N LEU A 92 -15.48 4.97 1.95
CA LEU A 92 -14.73 3.77 2.34
C LEU A 92 -13.43 4.15 3.07
N VAL A 93 -12.70 5.13 2.56
CA VAL A 93 -11.47 5.63 3.20
C VAL A 93 -11.79 6.23 4.57
N ALA A 94 -12.83 7.05 4.67
CA ALA A 94 -13.26 7.67 5.92
C ALA A 94 -13.59 6.63 7.00
N ASP A 95 -14.45 5.65 6.69
CA ASP A 95 -14.92 4.64 7.64
C ASP A 95 -13.75 3.77 8.16
N LEU A 96 -12.83 3.37 7.28
CA LEU A 96 -11.65 2.58 7.65
C LEU A 96 -10.68 3.37 8.54
N ARG A 97 -10.42 4.63 8.18
CA ARG A 97 -9.52 5.50 8.95
C ARG A 97 -10.11 5.89 10.30
N ALA A 98 -11.42 6.13 10.37
CA ALA A 98 -12.13 6.37 11.63
C ALA A 98 -12.02 5.16 12.59
N ALA A 99 -11.96 3.95 12.04
CA ALA A 99 -11.70 2.72 12.81
C ALA A 99 -10.21 2.46 13.10
N GLY A 100 -9.31 3.37 12.72
CA GLY A 100 -7.86 3.24 12.93
C GLY A 100 -7.15 2.27 11.99
N THR A 101 -7.80 1.86 10.89
CA THR A 101 -7.20 0.97 9.88
C THR A 101 -6.49 1.79 8.83
N LEU A 102 -5.23 1.46 8.53
CA LEU A 102 -4.47 2.18 7.51
C LEU A 102 -5.05 1.94 6.12
N VAL A 103 -5.15 3.00 5.32
CA VAL A 103 -5.64 2.91 3.94
C VAL A 103 -4.55 3.27 2.95
N ILE A 104 -4.24 2.33 2.05
CA ILE A 104 -3.31 2.52 0.94
C ILE A 104 -4.13 2.62 -0.35
N LEU A 105 -4.32 3.81 -0.88
CA LEU A 105 -5.11 3.98 -2.09
C LEU A 105 -4.27 3.62 -3.33
N ASP A 106 -4.70 2.60 -4.06
CA ASP A 106 -3.97 2.10 -5.22
C ASP A 106 -4.40 2.83 -6.50
N VAL A 107 -3.82 4.02 -6.73
CA VAL A 107 -4.12 4.95 -7.85
C VAL A 107 -3.05 5.03 -8.94
N LYS A 108 -1.83 4.56 -8.66
CA LYS A 108 -0.67 4.50 -9.58
C LYS A 108 -0.44 5.80 -10.36
N ARG A 109 -0.65 6.96 -9.73
CA ARG A 109 -0.46 8.27 -10.39
C ARG A 109 1.01 8.54 -10.67
N GLY A 110 1.28 9.30 -11.72
CA GLY A 110 2.62 9.76 -12.09
C GLY A 110 2.47 10.87 -13.11
N ASP A 111 3.01 12.04 -12.79
CA ASP A 111 2.97 13.23 -13.63
C ASP A 111 4.19 14.11 -13.32
N ILE A 112 4.27 15.30 -13.90
CA ILE A 112 5.36 16.25 -13.66
C ILE A 112 4.88 17.60 -13.10
N GLY A 113 5.77 18.26 -12.35
CA GLY A 113 5.59 19.63 -11.86
C GLY A 113 4.22 19.85 -11.19
N THR A 114 3.54 20.92 -11.60
CA THR A 114 2.25 21.34 -11.03
C THR A 114 1.13 20.32 -11.15
N THR A 115 1.20 19.39 -12.11
CA THR A 115 0.20 18.32 -12.20
C THR A 115 0.46 17.25 -11.14
N MET A 116 1.72 16.96 -10.85
CA MET A 116 2.08 16.06 -9.74
C MET A 116 1.78 16.72 -8.39
N ASP A 117 1.94 18.05 -8.27
CA ASP A 117 1.47 18.82 -7.11
C ASP A 117 -0.04 18.62 -6.89
N ALA A 118 -0.87 18.76 -7.94
CA ALA A 118 -2.31 18.56 -7.84
C ALA A 118 -2.69 17.13 -7.41
N TYR A 119 -2.02 16.09 -7.92
CA TYR A 119 -2.22 14.72 -7.43
C TYR A 119 -1.79 14.54 -5.98
N ALA A 120 -0.68 15.17 -5.58
CA ALA A 120 -0.22 15.14 -4.20
C ALA A 120 -1.24 15.81 -3.28
N GLU A 121 -1.73 17.00 -3.61
CA GLU A 121 -2.75 17.72 -2.85
C GLU A 121 -4.04 16.90 -2.71
N ALA A 122 -4.50 16.27 -3.80
CA ALA A 122 -5.74 15.50 -3.83
C ALA A 122 -5.74 14.28 -2.89
N PHE A 123 -4.59 13.65 -2.64
CA PHE A 123 -4.53 12.40 -1.87
C PHE A 123 -3.67 12.46 -0.60
N LEU A 124 -2.72 13.39 -0.53
CA LEU A 124 -1.75 13.49 0.55
C LEU A 124 -1.85 14.82 1.29
N GLY A 125 -2.62 15.79 0.78
CA GLY A 125 -2.89 17.06 1.44
C GLY A 125 -3.59 16.91 2.79
N LYS A 126 -3.45 17.92 3.66
CA LYS A 126 -4.23 17.99 4.92
C LYS A 126 -5.69 18.35 4.66
N ASP A 127 -5.94 19.11 3.61
CA ASP A 127 -7.27 19.62 3.22
C ASP A 127 -7.93 18.75 2.13
N ALA A 128 -7.31 17.64 1.75
CA ALA A 128 -7.91 16.66 0.86
C ALA A 128 -9.23 16.13 1.45
N PRO A 129 -10.23 15.79 0.62
CA PRO A 129 -11.39 15.03 1.07
C PRO A 129 -10.95 13.62 1.47
N GLU A 130 -11.03 13.30 2.76
CA GLU A 130 -10.75 11.96 3.31
C GLU A 130 -9.44 11.32 2.81
N PRO A 131 -8.28 11.97 3.04
CA PRO A 131 -7.00 11.51 2.50
C PRO A 131 -6.62 10.14 3.05
N PRO A 132 -6.19 9.20 2.18
CA PRO A 132 -5.62 7.93 2.62
C PRO A 132 -4.32 8.12 3.43
N ASP A 133 -3.83 7.03 4.00
CA ASP A 133 -2.55 7.01 4.70
C ASP A 133 -1.35 6.91 3.76
N ALA A 134 -1.55 6.30 2.58
CA ALA A 134 -0.58 6.26 1.51
C ALA A 134 -1.23 6.09 0.13
N ILE A 135 -0.46 6.36 -0.93
CA ILE A 135 -0.87 6.11 -2.33
C ILE A 135 0.17 5.33 -3.12
N THR A 136 -0.23 4.64 -4.18
CA THR A 136 0.71 4.07 -5.15
C THR A 136 1.08 5.08 -6.25
N LEU A 137 2.35 5.08 -6.67
CA LEU A 137 2.91 6.00 -7.67
C LEU A 137 3.63 5.27 -8.81
N SER A 138 3.50 5.76 -10.03
CA SER A 138 4.19 5.25 -11.22
C SER A 138 5.40 6.14 -11.58
N PRO A 139 6.65 5.63 -11.55
CA PRO A 139 7.85 6.44 -11.76
C PRO A 139 8.27 6.53 -13.24
N TYR A 140 7.37 6.27 -14.20
CA TYR A 140 7.72 6.22 -15.63
C TYR A 140 8.37 7.53 -16.13
N LEU A 141 7.94 8.67 -15.61
CA LEU A 141 8.47 10.01 -15.93
C LEU A 141 9.78 10.34 -15.17
N GLY A 142 10.38 9.33 -14.54
CA GLY A 142 11.57 9.43 -13.71
C GLY A 142 11.23 9.56 -12.21
N TYR A 143 12.02 8.93 -11.35
CA TYR A 143 11.79 8.94 -9.90
C TYR A 143 11.72 10.35 -9.31
N GLY A 144 12.57 11.26 -9.80
CA GLY A 144 12.57 12.66 -9.37
C GLY A 144 11.29 13.44 -9.71
N SER A 145 10.50 13.01 -10.70
CA SER A 145 9.21 13.65 -11.00
C SER A 145 8.20 13.49 -9.87
N LEU A 146 8.39 12.50 -8.99
CA LEU A 146 7.50 12.19 -7.87
C LEU A 146 7.75 13.04 -6.63
N ARG A 147 8.73 13.97 -6.65
CA ARG A 147 9.07 14.84 -5.50
C ARG A 147 7.87 15.51 -4.85
N PRO A 148 6.96 16.17 -5.60
CA PRO A 148 5.75 16.74 -5.02
C PRO A 148 4.97 15.82 -4.08
N ALA A 149 4.76 14.57 -4.51
CA ALA A 149 4.01 13.61 -3.70
C ALA A 149 4.84 13.05 -2.53
N ILE A 150 6.12 12.76 -2.74
CA ILE A 150 6.96 12.18 -1.67
C ILE A 150 7.20 13.21 -0.57
N ASP A 151 7.50 14.45 -0.94
CA ASP A 151 7.77 15.52 0.02
C ASP A 151 6.49 15.89 0.79
N LEU A 152 5.33 15.96 0.11
CA LEU A 152 4.05 16.21 0.79
C LEU A 152 3.61 15.02 1.66
N ALA A 153 3.88 13.78 1.26
CA ALA A 153 3.63 12.61 2.09
C ALA A 153 4.41 12.72 3.41
N HIS A 154 5.71 13.03 3.34
CA HIS A 154 6.52 13.27 4.53
C HIS A 154 5.98 14.42 5.40
N ALA A 155 5.68 15.57 4.79
CA ALA A 155 5.17 16.76 5.51
C ALA A 155 3.82 16.51 6.23
N THR A 156 3.07 15.50 5.80
CA THR A 156 1.77 15.14 6.37
C THR A 156 1.76 13.82 7.14
N GLY A 157 2.93 13.19 7.33
CA GLY A 157 3.05 11.92 8.03
C GLY A 157 2.45 10.73 7.28
N ARG A 158 2.24 10.85 5.97
CA ARG A 158 1.72 9.84 5.04
C ARG A 158 2.85 9.12 4.33
N GLY A 159 2.51 8.10 3.56
CA GLY A 159 3.46 7.33 2.77
C GLY A 159 3.13 7.27 1.28
N VAL A 160 4.04 6.66 0.53
CA VAL A 160 3.81 6.30 -0.87
C VAL A 160 4.35 4.91 -1.16
N PHE A 161 3.87 4.27 -2.22
CA PHE A 161 4.43 3.02 -2.75
C PHE A 161 4.75 3.18 -4.22
N VAL A 162 6.04 3.24 -4.57
CA VAL A 162 6.49 3.45 -5.96
C VAL A 162 6.59 2.10 -6.68
N LEU A 163 6.05 2.01 -7.90
CA LEU A 163 6.16 0.79 -8.71
C LEU A 163 7.63 0.51 -9.05
N ALA A 164 8.17 -0.63 -8.63
CA ALA A 164 9.56 -1.01 -8.89
C ALA A 164 9.65 -2.29 -9.73
N LEU A 165 9.05 -3.39 -9.25
CA LEU A 165 9.04 -4.69 -9.93
C LEU A 165 7.65 -5.32 -9.84
N THR A 166 6.91 -5.40 -10.92
CA THR A 166 5.58 -6.02 -10.95
C THR A 166 5.63 -7.40 -11.61
N SER A 167 4.69 -8.28 -11.23
CA SER A 167 4.65 -9.68 -11.66
C SER A 167 3.95 -9.94 -12.99
N ASN A 168 3.42 -8.90 -13.65
CA ASN A 168 2.77 -9.08 -14.94
C ASN A 168 3.82 -9.41 -16.04
N PRO A 169 3.46 -10.18 -17.07
CA PRO A 169 4.40 -10.65 -18.10
C PRO A 169 5.20 -9.52 -18.77
N GLU A 170 4.56 -8.37 -18.97
CA GLU A 170 5.12 -7.20 -19.67
C GLU A 170 5.99 -6.32 -18.76
N GLY A 171 6.03 -6.58 -17.44
CA GLY A 171 6.75 -5.73 -16.49
C GLY A 171 8.23 -5.62 -16.81
N ALA A 172 8.84 -6.73 -17.25
CA ALA A 172 10.25 -6.81 -17.57
C ALA A 172 10.70 -5.83 -18.66
N ASP A 173 9.83 -5.51 -19.63
CA ASP A 173 10.19 -4.70 -20.81
C ASP A 173 10.70 -3.31 -20.42
N VAL A 174 10.11 -2.71 -19.39
CA VAL A 174 10.54 -1.40 -18.88
C VAL A 174 11.36 -1.55 -17.61
N GLN A 175 10.92 -2.36 -16.65
CA GLN A 175 11.52 -2.39 -15.31
C GLN A 175 12.94 -2.95 -15.31
N HIS A 176 13.24 -3.87 -16.23
CA HIS A 176 14.56 -4.51 -16.34
C HIS A 176 15.47 -3.78 -17.34
N ALA A 177 14.98 -2.78 -18.07
CA ALA A 177 15.79 -2.02 -19.00
C ALA A 177 16.99 -1.39 -18.27
N VAL A 178 18.19 -1.55 -18.83
CA VAL A 178 19.44 -1.09 -18.21
C VAL A 178 19.93 0.17 -18.91
N LEU A 179 20.19 1.21 -18.11
CA LEU A 179 20.82 2.45 -18.54
C LEU A 179 22.04 2.70 -17.65
N HIS A 180 23.20 2.94 -18.26
CA HIS A 180 24.47 3.18 -17.55
C HIS A 180 24.82 2.12 -16.49
N GLY A 181 24.50 0.85 -16.75
CA GLY A 181 24.82 -0.27 -15.86
C GLY A 181 23.81 -0.51 -14.73
N GLN A 182 22.73 0.26 -14.65
CA GLN A 182 21.69 0.10 -13.64
C GLN A 182 20.31 -0.04 -14.30
N SER A 183 19.49 -0.97 -13.79
CA SER A 183 18.13 -1.17 -14.29
C SER A 183 17.20 -0.01 -13.88
N VAL A 184 16.08 0.16 -14.60
CA VAL A 184 15.02 1.11 -14.19
C VAL A 184 14.54 0.81 -12.77
N ALA A 185 14.29 -0.47 -12.45
CA ALA A 185 13.95 -0.90 -11.09
C ALA A 185 15.05 -0.52 -10.08
N GLY A 186 16.33 -0.66 -10.43
CA GLY A 186 17.47 -0.24 -9.60
C GLY A 186 17.48 1.26 -9.30
N HIS A 187 17.14 2.11 -10.28
CA HIS A 187 17.00 3.55 -10.04
C HIS A 187 15.86 3.89 -9.08
N VAL A 188 14.74 3.18 -9.16
CA VAL A 188 13.62 3.35 -8.24
C VAL A 188 14.00 2.90 -6.82
N VAL A 189 14.67 1.75 -6.69
CA VAL A 189 15.16 1.25 -5.39
C VAL A 189 16.14 2.23 -4.77
N ALA A 190 17.15 2.70 -5.52
CA ALA A 190 18.13 3.66 -5.02
C ALA A 190 17.50 4.99 -4.56
N GLY A 191 16.51 5.50 -5.29
CA GLY A 191 15.75 6.68 -4.90
C GLY A 191 15.00 6.49 -3.58
N ALA A 192 14.29 5.37 -3.43
CA ALA A 192 13.57 5.05 -2.20
C ALA A 192 14.52 4.84 -1.00
N THR A 193 15.68 4.19 -1.22
CA THR A 193 16.73 4.05 -0.21
C THR A 193 17.18 5.41 0.31
N ALA A 194 17.41 6.37 -0.59
CA ALA A 194 17.81 7.72 -0.20
C ALA A 194 16.73 8.44 0.62
N ASP A 195 15.46 8.34 0.22
CA ASP A 195 14.35 8.97 0.95
C ASP A 195 14.08 8.36 2.33
N ASN A 196 14.44 7.08 2.53
CA ASN A 196 14.25 6.39 3.80
C ASN A 196 15.47 6.49 4.75
N ALA A 197 16.60 7.03 4.29
CA ALA A 197 17.86 7.04 5.05
C ALA A 197 17.73 7.68 6.44
N ASP A 198 17.00 8.79 6.55
CA ASP A 198 16.77 9.48 7.82
C ASP A 198 15.93 8.65 8.81
N ALA A 199 14.94 7.90 8.31
CA ALA A 199 14.13 7.01 9.14
C ALA A 199 14.98 5.84 9.65
N VAL A 200 15.77 5.22 8.77
CA VAL A 200 16.69 4.14 9.13
C VAL A 200 17.70 4.60 10.19
N ALA A 201 18.24 5.81 10.05
CA ALA A 201 19.16 6.40 11.05
C ALA A 201 18.51 6.56 12.43
N ARG A 202 17.18 6.70 12.50
CA ARG A 202 16.41 6.72 13.76
C ARG A 202 15.96 5.33 14.23
N GLY A 203 16.29 4.26 13.49
CA GLY A 203 15.80 2.90 13.76
C GLY A 203 14.32 2.72 13.44
N GLU A 204 13.77 3.55 12.55
CA GLU A 204 12.38 3.54 12.13
C GLU A 204 12.24 2.99 10.70
N LEU A 205 11.09 2.37 10.42
CA LEU A 205 10.72 2.05 9.04
C LEU A 205 10.40 3.35 8.29
N GLY A 206 10.96 3.51 7.09
CA GLY A 206 10.71 4.64 6.20
C GLY A 206 9.27 4.72 5.68
N SER A 207 8.89 5.86 5.12
CA SER A 207 7.52 6.09 4.60
C SER A 207 7.41 6.00 3.07
N VAL A 208 8.55 5.84 2.37
CA VAL A 208 8.59 5.58 0.93
C VAL A 208 8.76 4.09 0.72
N GLY A 209 7.67 3.42 0.37
CA GLY A 209 7.66 2.01 0.04
C GLY A 209 7.81 1.72 -1.44
N LEU A 210 7.99 0.44 -1.75
CA LEU A 210 8.03 -0.07 -3.12
C LEU A 210 6.94 -1.10 -3.37
N VAL A 211 6.39 -1.12 -4.58
CA VAL A 211 5.57 -2.24 -5.06
C VAL A 211 6.50 -3.25 -5.73
N VAL A 212 6.61 -4.43 -5.11
CA VAL A 212 7.43 -5.54 -5.57
C VAL A 212 6.57 -6.81 -5.56
N GLY A 213 6.33 -7.41 -6.72
CA GLY A 213 5.48 -8.60 -6.84
C GLY A 213 6.10 -9.83 -6.17
N ALA A 214 5.28 -10.64 -5.50
CA ALA A 214 5.75 -11.85 -4.83
C ALA A 214 6.33 -12.92 -5.80
N THR A 215 6.00 -12.82 -7.09
CA THR A 215 6.33 -13.82 -8.12
C THR A 215 7.31 -13.32 -9.17
N VAL A 216 8.10 -12.28 -8.87
CA VAL A 216 9.13 -11.73 -9.78
C VAL A 216 10.34 -12.66 -9.98
N GLY A 217 10.34 -13.85 -9.37
CA GLY A 217 11.35 -14.88 -9.57
C GLY A 217 12.73 -14.48 -9.04
N ASP A 218 13.74 -14.62 -9.88
CA ASP A 218 15.14 -14.27 -9.65
C ASP A 218 15.48 -12.81 -10.03
N ALA A 219 14.47 -12.00 -10.41
CA ALA A 219 14.71 -10.65 -10.93
C ALA A 219 15.44 -9.74 -9.93
N VAL A 220 15.16 -9.87 -8.63
CA VAL A 220 15.84 -9.11 -7.57
C VAL A 220 17.35 -9.36 -7.61
N ASP A 221 17.75 -10.64 -7.62
CA ASP A 221 19.17 -11.04 -7.66
C ASP A 221 19.82 -10.68 -9.00
N ARG A 222 19.15 -11.01 -10.12
CA ARG A 222 19.67 -10.75 -11.48
C ARG A 222 19.90 -9.27 -11.74
N LEU A 223 19.06 -8.40 -11.18
CA LEU A 223 19.18 -6.96 -11.33
C LEU A 223 20.01 -6.30 -10.21
N GLY A 224 20.48 -7.07 -9.22
CA GLY A 224 21.29 -6.59 -8.11
C GLY A 224 20.56 -5.58 -7.21
N LEU A 225 19.27 -5.81 -6.93
CA LEU A 225 18.47 -4.87 -6.13
C LEU A 225 18.66 -5.11 -4.63
N ASP A 226 19.14 -4.10 -3.92
CA ASP A 226 19.26 -4.14 -2.46
C ASP A 226 17.94 -3.79 -1.76
N LEU A 227 17.06 -4.79 -1.66
CA LEU A 227 15.78 -4.61 -0.94
C LEU A 227 15.97 -4.51 0.58
N ALA A 228 17.00 -5.15 1.13
CA ALA A 228 17.27 -5.12 2.56
C ALA A 228 17.73 -3.73 3.03
N GLY A 229 18.61 -3.08 2.25
CA GLY A 229 19.08 -1.72 2.50
C GLY A 229 18.08 -0.61 2.20
N MET A 230 16.97 -0.90 1.49
CA MET A 230 15.98 0.12 1.09
C MET A 230 15.29 0.81 2.27
N GLY A 231 15.15 0.14 3.41
CA GLY A 231 14.72 0.77 4.67
C GLY A 231 13.24 1.18 4.75
N GLY A 232 12.44 0.92 3.73
CA GLY A 232 11.00 1.20 3.69
C GLY A 232 10.13 -0.06 3.54
N PRO A 233 8.80 0.09 3.53
CA PRO A 233 7.86 -1.03 3.39
C PRO A 233 7.76 -1.53 1.95
N PHE A 234 7.46 -2.82 1.80
CA PHE A 234 7.15 -3.43 0.50
C PHE A 234 5.68 -3.78 0.42
N LEU A 235 4.97 -3.19 -0.53
CA LEU A 235 3.65 -3.70 -0.92
C LEU A 235 3.89 -4.87 -1.87
N ALA A 236 3.49 -6.07 -1.47
CA ALA A 236 3.72 -7.30 -2.23
C ALA A 236 2.41 -7.90 -2.78
N PRO A 237 1.95 -7.47 -3.97
CA PRO A 237 0.87 -8.15 -4.68
C PRO A 237 1.25 -9.57 -5.08
N GLY A 238 0.23 -10.42 -5.18
CA GLY A 238 0.34 -11.74 -5.82
C GLY A 238 0.48 -12.92 -4.87
N VAL A 239 0.47 -12.69 -3.56
CA VAL A 239 0.36 -13.77 -2.57
C VAL A 239 -1.00 -14.47 -2.71
N GLY A 240 -0.99 -15.80 -2.73
CA GLY A 240 -2.18 -16.63 -2.97
C GLY A 240 -2.59 -16.67 -4.45
N ALA A 241 -3.33 -15.66 -4.92
CA ALA A 241 -4.03 -15.69 -6.21
C ALA A 241 -3.14 -15.72 -7.46
N GLN A 242 -1.89 -15.21 -7.37
CA GLN A 242 -0.93 -15.27 -8.48
C GLN A 242 0.12 -16.37 -8.26
N GLY A 243 -0.12 -17.29 -7.32
CA GLY A 243 0.82 -18.36 -6.97
C GLY A 243 1.97 -17.90 -6.07
N GLY A 244 1.93 -16.67 -5.53
CA GLY A 244 2.87 -16.23 -4.52
C GLY A 244 2.71 -17.05 -3.25
N THR A 245 3.72 -17.88 -2.96
CA THR A 245 3.84 -18.65 -1.72
C THR A 245 4.70 -17.90 -0.70
N VAL A 246 4.66 -18.33 0.55
CA VAL A 246 5.62 -17.85 1.57
C VAL A 246 7.06 -18.03 1.09
N GLU A 247 7.38 -19.17 0.48
CA GLU A 247 8.71 -19.44 -0.07
C GLU A 247 9.09 -18.43 -1.17
N SER A 248 8.14 -18.05 -2.03
CA SER A 248 8.38 -17.00 -3.03
C SER A 248 8.68 -15.64 -2.39
N LEU A 249 7.98 -15.29 -1.30
CA LEU A 249 8.29 -14.07 -0.53
C LEU A 249 9.69 -14.16 0.05
N ARG A 250 10.07 -15.29 0.68
CA ARG A 250 11.42 -15.46 1.24
C ARG A 250 12.51 -15.31 0.20
N ARG A 251 12.31 -15.90 -0.98
CA ARG A 251 13.26 -15.78 -2.08
C ARG A 251 13.39 -14.35 -2.59
N VAL A 252 12.28 -13.63 -2.73
CA VAL A 252 12.27 -12.26 -3.28
C VAL A 252 12.79 -11.23 -2.28
N PHE A 253 12.39 -11.34 -1.01
CA PHE A 253 12.63 -10.30 -0.01
C PHE A 253 13.76 -10.62 0.97
N GLY A 254 14.16 -11.89 1.13
CA GLY A 254 15.28 -12.27 2.00
C GLY A 254 15.19 -11.68 3.40
N THR A 255 16.21 -10.93 3.82
CA THR A 255 16.22 -10.27 5.14
C THR A 255 15.26 -9.07 5.24
N ALA A 256 14.67 -8.62 4.14
CA ALA A 256 13.68 -7.54 4.10
C ALA A 256 12.25 -8.01 4.42
N LEU A 257 12.02 -9.31 4.65
CA LEU A 257 10.70 -9.89 4.97
C LEU A 257 9.93 -9.15 6.08
N PRO A 258 10.57 -8.67 7.17
CA PRO A 258 9.85 -7.93 8.22
C PRO A 258 9.20 -6.62 7.73
N HIS A 259 9.58 -6.12 6.55
CA HIS A 259 9.03 -4.92 5.93
C HIS A 259 7.96 -5.21 4.88
N VAL A 260 7.65 -6.50 4.63
CA VAL A 260 6.69 -6.92 3.61
C VAL A 260 5.26 -6.84 4.13
N LEU A 261 4.46 -6.06 3.43
CA LEU A 261 3.02 -6.00 3.54
C LEU A 261 2.39 -6.76 2.37
N ALA A 262 1.91 -7.97 2.62
CA ALA A 262 1.36 -8.84 1.59
C ALA A 262 -0.03 -8.35 1.17
N ALA A 263 -0.19 -7.98 -0.10
CA ALA A 263 -1.46 -7.54 -0.64
C ALA A 263 -2.26 -8.74 -1.17
N SER A 264 -3.35 -9.08 -0.49
CA SER A 264 -4.28 -10.14 -0.91
C SER A 264 -5.69 -9.59 -1.10
N SER A 265 -6.31 -9.93 -2.22
CA SER A 265 -7.64 -9.44 -2.61
C SER A 265 -8.59 -10.61 -2.85
N ARG A 266 -8.42 -11.33 -3.97
CA ARG A 266 -9.33 -12.41 -4.38
C ARG A 266 -9.52 -13.50 -3.31
N GLU A 267 -8.44 -13.90 -2.65
CA GLU A 267 -8.49 -14.94 -1.60
C GLU A 267 -9.41 -14.52 -0.45
N VAL A 268 -9.26 -13.29 0.03
CA VAL A 268 -10.08 -12.74 1.12
C VAL A 268 -11.51 -12.49 0.64
N LEU A 269 -11.66 -11.77 -0.48
CA LEU A 269 -12.96 -11.33 -0.97
C LEU A 269 -13.85 -12.49 -1.49
N SER A 270 -13.27 -13.66 -1.80
CA SER A 270 -14.05 -14.85 -2.15
C SER A 270 -14.92 -15.39 -1.01
N ALA A 271 -14.67 -14.97 0.24
CA ALA A 271 -15.49 -15.34 1.40
C ALA A 271 -16.74 -14.46 1.57
N GLY A 272 -16.87 -13.37 0.79
CA GLY A 272 -18.03 -12.49 0.86
C GLY A 272 -19.30 -13.12 0.25
N PRO A 273 -20.47 -12.47 0.42
CA PRO A 273 -20.67 -11.12 0.98
C PRO A 273 -20.86 -11.08 2.51
N SER A 274 -20.65 -12.19 3.22
CA SER A 274 -20.79 -12.21 4.69
C SER A 274 -19.64 -11.45 5.35
N VAL A 275 -19.97 -10.40 6.12
CA VAL A 275 -19.01 -9.62 6.92
C VAL A 275 -18.19 -10.54 7.85
N ALA A 276 -18.86 -11.47 8.53
CA ALA A 276 -18.18 -12.40 9.43
C ALA A 276 -17.21 -13.32 8.70
N ALA A 277 -17.60 -13.87 7.54
CA ALA A 277 -16.73 -14.75 6.76
C ALA A 277 -15.53 -14.00 6.17
N LEU A 278 -15.71 -12.75 5.73
CA LEU A 278 -14.63 -11.87 5.28
C LEU A 278 -13.65 -11.55 6.42
N ALA A 279 -14.18 -11.18 7.59
CA ALA A 279 -13.37 -10.88 8.77
C ALA A 279 -12.53 -12.11 9.19
N THR A 280 -13.16 -13.27 9.32
CA THR A 280 -12.47 -14.53 9.64
C THR A 280 -11.39 -14.85 8.60
N ARG A 281 -11.73 -14.80 7.30
CA ARG A 281 -10.75 -15.10 6.25
C ARG A 281 -9.57 -14.12 6.28
N ALA A 282 -9.82 -12.83 6.46
CA ALA A 282 -8.76 -11.83 6.55
C ALA A 282 -7.84 -12.07 7.76
N GLN A 283 -8.40 -12.38 8.93
CA GLN A 283 -7.63 -12.66 10.14
C GLN A 283 -6.81 -13.95 10.02
N ASP A 284 -7.40 -15.01 9.47
CA ASP A 284 -6.70 -16.27 9.21
C ASP A 284 -5.53 -16.07 8.25
N THR A 285 -5.75 -15.36 7.13
CA THR A 285 -4.69 -15.02 6.17
C THR A 285 -3.61 -14.18 6.83
N ALA A 286 -3.97 -13.17 7.64
CA ALA A 286 -3.00 -12.33 8.35
C ALA A 286 -2.16 -13.12 9.36
N ALA A 287 -2.78 -14.03 10.11
CA ALA A 287 -2.09 -14.89 11.08
C ALA A 287 -1.13 -15.87 10.39
N ALA A 288 -1.58 -16.51 9.31
CA ALA A 288 -0.74 -17.40 8.51
C ALA A 288 0.47 -16.65 7.92
N LEU A 289 0.27 -15.44 7.41
CA LEU A 289 1.38 -14.59 6.93
C LEU A 289 2.33 -14.19 8.06
N ALA A 290 1.82 -13.85 9.25
CA ALA A 290 2.65 -13.49 10.39
C ALA A 290 3.55 -14.64 10.83
N GLU A 291 3.01 -15.85 10.96
CA GLU A 291 3.78 -17.06 11.29
C GLU A 291 4.84 -17.34 10.21
N ALA A 292 4.43 -17.22 8.96
CA ALA A 292 5.27 -17.56 7.83
C ALA A 292 6.38 -16.54 7.54
N LEU A 293 6.23 -15.29 7.97
CA LEU A 293 7.23 -14.23 7.81
C LEU A 293 8.09 -14.02 9.08
N ALA A 294 7.74 -14.64 10.21
CA ALA A 294 8.51 -14.60 11.45
C ALA A 294 9.70 -15.60 11.47
N SER A 295 9.82 -16.46 10.45
CA SER A 295 10.77 -17.58 10.34
C SER A 295 11.67 -17.45 9.13
#